data_AF-A0A9D4KR09-F1
#
_entry.id   AF-A0A9D4KR09-F1
#
_cell.length_a   1.000
_cell.length_b   1.000
_cell.length_c   1.000
_cell.angle_alpha   90.00
_cell.angle_beta   90.00
_cell.angle_gamma   90.00
#
_symmetry.space_group_name_H-M   'P 1'
#
loop_
_entity.id
_entity.type
_entity.pdbx_description
1 polymer ?
#
loop_
_entity_poly.entity_id
_entity_poly.type
_entity_poly.pdbx_seq_one_letter_code
_entity_poly.pdbx_strand_id
1 'polypeptide(L)'
;MTLTSMGAVDIHETSRHPGEKEVILRGPYTLILDIYEDEKDLVGVPCSVMEALVITSNRDHIPTSQPGPEDDLARDMYAAIVTVTRSEYAVQYCQSKGLHKDASDFQEILNNARFQLDKCWNL
;
A
#
# COMPACT_ATOMS: atom_id res chain seq x y z
N MET A 1 -26.09 7.78 -3.85
CA MET A 1 -25.01 8.57 -3.23
C MET A 1 -23.72 7.80 -3.50
N THR A 2 -22.88 8.29 -4.41
CA THR A 2 -21.64 7.61 -4.79
C THR A 2 -20.63 7.86 -3.66
N LEU A 3 -20.32 6.82 -2.88
CA LEU A 3 -19.32 6.89 -1.82
C LEU A 3 -17.94 6.86 -2.49
N THR A 4 -17.46 7.98 -3.01
CA THR A 4 -16.10 8.06 -3.55
C THR A 4 -15.15 8.17 -2.37
N SER A 5 -14.23 7.23 -2.29
CA SER A 5 -13.38 7.08 -1.14
C SER A 5 -11.96 7.52 -1.53
N MET A 6 -11.65 8.79 -1.30
CA MET A 6 -10.31 9.35 -1.54
C MET A 6 -9.39 8.94 -0.39
N GLY A 7 -8.30 8.23 -0.71
CA GLY A 7 -7.35 7.71 0.27
C GLY A 7 -6.24 8.68 0.68
N ALA A 8 -5.98 9.67 -0.18
CA ALA A 8 -5.08 10.79 0.06
C ALA A 8 -5.77 12.04 -0.50
N VAL A 9 -5.81 13.10 0.29
CA VAL A 9 -6.46 14.36 -0.07
C VAL A 9 -5.47 15.48 0.16
N ASP A 10 -5.05 16.14 -0.91
CA ASP A 10 -4.34 17.41 -0.83
C ASP A 10 -5.28 18.46 -0.25
N ILE A 11 -4.89 19.07 0.86
CA ILE A 11 -5.68 20.11 1.53
C ILE A 11 -4.97 21.47 1.52
N HIS A 12 -3.93 21.64 0.70
CA HIS A 12 -3.14 22.86 0.59
C HIS A 12 -4.01 24.13 0.52
N GLU A 13 -5.03 24.14 -0.33
CA GLU A 13 -5.90 25.31 -0.55
C GLU A 13 -6.87 25.59 0.61
N THR A 14 -7.07 24.62 1.51
CA THR A 14 -8.03 24.70 2.62
C THR A 14 -7.36 24.72 4.00
N SER A 15 -6.07 24.40 4.07
CA SER A 15 -5.32 24.39 5.32
C SER A 15 -5.09 25.81 5.82
N ARG A 16 -5.02 25.97 7.15
CA ARG A 16 -4.57 27.22 7.78
C ARG A 16 -3.08 27.47 7.57
N HIS A 17 -2.35 26.44 7.13
CA HIS A 17 -0.90 26.45 6.93
C HIS A 17 -0.53 25.98 5.50
N PRO A 18 -0.90 26.73 4.44
CA PRO A 18 -0.71 26.28 3.05
C PRO A 18 0.77 26.00 2.70
N GLY A 19 1.72 26.68 3.35
CA GLY A 19 3.15 26.45 3.16
C GLY A 19 3.63 25.03 3.49
N GLU A 20 2.87 24.27 4.28
CA GLU A 20 3.24 22.91 4.72
C GLU A 20 2.93 21.84 3.67
N LYS A 21 2.14 22.16 2.62
CA LYS A 21 1.73 21.22 1.56
C LYS A 21 1.11 19.93 2.13
N GLU A 22 0.20 20.13 3.08
CA GLU A 22 -0.43 19.07 3.86
C GLU A 22 -1.31 18.14 2.99
N VAL A 23 -1.17 16.84 3.21
CA VAL A 23 -2.00 15.79 2.62
C VAL A 23 -2.62 14.94 3.71
N ILE A 24 -3.95 14.84 3.74
CA ILE A 24 -4.68 13.97 4.67
C ILE A 24 -4.77 12.56 4.10
N LEU A 25 -4.33 11.57 4.89
CA LEU A 25 -4.45 10.15 4.58
C LEU A 25 -5.57 9.50 5.42
N ARG A 26 -6.38 8.64 4.80
CA ARG A 26 -7.45 7.88 5.49
C ARG A 26 -7.13 6.39 5.54
N GLY A 27 -7.10 5.83 6.76
CA GLY A 27 -6.92 4.39 6.99
C GLY A 27 -5.68 3.78 6.32
N PRO A 28 -4.48 4.39 6.39
CA PRO A 28 -3.33 3.86 5.69
C PRO A 28 -2.85 2.57 6.35
N TYR A 29 -3.05 1.44 5.66
CA TYR A 29 -2.24 0.25 5.90
C TYR A 29 -0.94 0.39 5.11
N THR A 30 0.15 0.45 5.86
CA THR A 30 1.47 0.75 5.32
C THR A 30 2.34 -0.51 5.34
N LEU A 31 2.94 -0.83 4.20
CA LEU A 31 4.03 -1.80 4.10
C LEU A 31 5.35 -1.03 4.21
N ILE A 32 6.13 -1.30 5.26
CA ILE A 32 7.50 -0.77 5.36
C ILE A 32 8.37 -1.51 4.35
N LEU A 33 9.05 -0.76 3.48
CA LEU A 33 9.92 -1.31 2.44
C LEU A 33 11.38 -1.29 2.87
N ASP A 34 11.81 -0.22 3.55
CA ASP A 34 13.20 -0.03 3.93
C ASP A 34 13.33 0.96 5.08
N ILE A 35 14.41 0.83 5.84
CA ILE A 35 14.82 1.78 6.88
C ILE A 35 16.33 1.97 6.75
N TYR A 36 16.76 3.19 6.44
CA TYR A 36 18.17 3.51 6.25
C TYR A 36 18.52 4.89 6.81
N GLU A 37 19.81 5.19 6.94
CA GLU A 37 20.29 6.53 7.29
C GLU A 37 20.59 7.34 6.03
N ASP A 38 20.04 8.55 5.95
CA ASP A 38 20.41 9.52 4.93
C ASP A 38 21.34 10.57 5.56
N GLU A 39 22.56 10.64 5.03
CA GLU A 39 23.59 11.60 5.48
C GLU A 39 23.30 13.04 5.01
N LYS A 40 22.34 13.24 4.09
CA LYS A 40 22.01 14.55 3.50
C LYS A 40 20.50 14.77 3.42
N ASP A 41 19.87 14.99 4.56
CA ASP A 41 18.51 15.52 4.59
C ASP A 41 18.45 17.01 4.15
N LEU A 42 17.23 17.48 3.82
CA LEU A 42 16.82 18.88 3.61
C LEU A 42 17.33 19.87 4.69
N VAL A 43 17.61 19.41 5.91
CA VAL A 43 18.14 20.24 7.02
C VAL A 43 19.65 20.05 7.29
N GLY A 44 20.34 19.22 6.51
CA GLY A 44 21.80 19.05 6.57
C GLY A 44 22.32 18.26 7.77
N VAL A 45 21.46 17.45 8.41
CA VAL A 45 21.83 16.55 9.51
C VAL A 45 21.52 15.10 9.13
N PRO A 46 22.24 14.11 9.68
CA PRO A 46 21.90 12.70 9.47
C PRO A 46 20.49 12.41 10.01
N CYS A 47 19.67 11.70 9.23
CA CYS A 47 18.34 11.29 9.64
C CYS A 47 18.05 9.84 9.26
N SER A 48 17.19 9.17 10.02
CA SER A 48 16.66 7.86 9.64
C SER A 48 15.47 8.05 8.70
N VAL A 49 15.55 7.46 7.52
CA VAL A 49 14.49 7.44 6.51
C VAL A 49 13.78 6.10 6.57
N MET A 50 12.46 6.15 6.64
CA MET A 50 11.59 4.98 6.50
C MET A 50 10.82 5.11 5.19
N GLU A 51 11.11 4.23 4.25
CA GLU A 51 10.36 4.13 3.00
C GLU A 51 9.19 3.17 3.17
N ALA A 52 8.01 3.58 2.72
CA ALA A 52 6.78 2.86 2.99
C ALA A 52 5.79 2.97 1.83
N LEU A 53 5.16 1.85 1.49
CA LEU A 53 4.11 1.77 0.49
C LEU A 53 2.73 1.79 1.15
N VAL A 54 1.88 2.70 0.69
CA VAL A 54 0.47 2.75 1.09
C VAL A 54 -0.38 2.43 -0.13
N ILE A 55 -1.20 1.37 -0.04
CA ILE A 55 -2.30 1.16 -0.99
C ILE A 55 -3.60 1.51 -0.29
N THR A 56 -4.17 2.64 -0.68
CA THR A 56 -5.42 3.15 -0.12
C THR A 56 -6.62 2.49 -0.79
N SER A 57 -6.82 1.25 -0.41
CA SER A 57 -7.94 0.44 -0.86
C SER A 57 -9.04 0.54 0.21
N ASN A 58 -10.14 1.27 -0.06
CA ASN A 58 -11.16 1.58 0.95
C ASN A 58 -12.00 0.38 1.42
N ARG A 59 -11.60 -0.85 1.07
CA ARG A 59 -12.19 -2.09 1.56
C ARG A 59 -11.34 -2.81 2.60
N ASP A 60 -10.18 -2.28 3.01
CA ASP A 60 -9.59 -2.72 4.29
C ASP A 60 -10.54 -2.37 5.47
N HIS A 61 -11.48 -1.44 5.24
CA HIS A 61 -12.72 -1.31 5.98
C HIS A 61 -13.88 -1.90 5.18
N ILE A 62 -13.97 -3.23 5.15
CA ILE A 62 -15.28 -3.85 4.91
C ILE A 62 -16.23 -3.16 5.90
N PRO A 63 -17.32 -2.53 5.44
CA PRO A 63 -18.21 -1.82 6.34
C PRO A 63 -18.56 -2.73 7.50
N THR A 64 -18.66 -2.18 8.70
CA THR A 64 -19.07 -2.88 9.93
C THR A 64 -20.41 -3.62 9.82
N SER A 65 -21.10 -3.53 8.67
CA SER A 65 -22.05 -4.55 8.23
C SER A 65 -21.30 -5.85 7.96
N GLN A 66 -21.35 -6.79 8.92
CA GLN A 66 -20.78 -8.12 8.78
C GLN A 66 -21.12 -8.71 7.41
N PRO A 67 -20.14 -8.87 6.50
CA PRO A 67 -20.37 -9.57 5.25
C PRO A 67 -20.81 -11.00 5.55
N GLY A 68 -21.78 -11.50 4.78
CA GLY A 68 -22.23 -12.88 4.90
C GLY A 68 -21.23 -13.83 4.22
N PRO A 69 -21.42 -15.16 4.37
CA PRO A 69 -20.60 -16.17 3.67
C PRO A 69 -20.57 -16.01 2.14
N GLU A 70 -21.54 -15.28 1.58
CA GLU A 70 -21.67 -15.06 0.14
C GLU A 70 -20.68 -14.01 -0.40
N ASP A 71 -20.04 -13.24 0.49
CA ASP A 71 -19.05 -12.21 0.13
C ASP A 71 -17.59 -12.72 0.18
N ASP A 72 -17.37 -13.96 0.63
CA ASP A 72 -16.02 -14.50 0.88
C ASP A 72 -15.16 -14.53 -0.39
N LEU A 73 -15.73 -14.97 -1.53
CA LEU A 73 -15.02 -14.96 -2.81
C LEU A 73 -14.59 -13.56 -3.23
N ALA A 74 -15.47 -12.57 -3.05
CA ALA A 74 -15.17 -11.19 -3.40
C ALA A 74 -14.06 -10.60 -2.50
N ARG A 75 -14.02 -11.01 -1.23
CA ARG A 75 -12.97 -10.62 -0.29
C ARG A 75 -11.63 -11.25 -0.64
N ASP A 76 -11.62 -12.55 -0.91
CA ASP A 76 -10.41 -13.28 -1.28
C ASP A 76 -9.83 -12.75 -2.59
N MET A 77 -10.68 -12.49 -3.58
CA MET A 77 -10.28 -11.88 -4.84
C MET A 77 -9.69 -10.48 -4.63
N TYR A 78 -10.34 -9.64 -3.80
CA TYR A 78 -9.84 -8.31 -3.51
C TYR A 78 -8.50 -8.33 -2.76
N ALA A 79 -8.38 -9.18 -1.75
CA ALA A 79 -7.15 -9.37 -1.00
C ALA A 79 -6.00 -9.87 -1.91
N ALA A 80 -6.30 -10.76 -2.85
CA ALA A 80 -5.34 -11.23 -3.83
C ALA A 80 -4.89 -10.10 -4.77
N ILE A 81 -5.82 -9.27 -5.29
CA ILE A 81 -5.49 -8.10 -6.12
C ILE A 81 -4.58 -7.13 -5.36
N VAL A 82 -4.95 -6.75 -4.13
CA VAL A 82 -4.15 -5.82 -3.31
C VAL A 82 -2.77 -6.40 -3.03
N THR A 83 -2.67 -7.69 -2.71
CA THR A 83 -1.39 -8.36 -2.48
C THR A 83 -0.53 -8.38 -3.74
N VAL A 84 -1.10 -8.71 -4.90
CA VAL A 84 -0.38 -8.65 -6.19
C VAL A 84 0.19 -7.25 -6.41
N THR A 85 -0.64 -6.20 -6.29
CA THR A 85 -0.17 -4.82 -6.52
C THR A 85 0.92 -4.41 -5.53
N ARG A 86 0.78 -4.73 -4.23
CA ARG A 86 1.80 -4.42 -3.21
C ARG A 86 3.12 -5.13 -3.51
N SER A 87 3.06 -6.43 -3.79
CA SER A 87 4.24 -7.25 -4.02
C SER A 87 4.95 -6.91 -5.32
N GLU A 88 4.23 -6.56 -6.40
CA GLU A 88 4.84 -6.08 -7.65
C GLU A 88 5.69 -4.83 -7.41
N TYR A 89 5.12 -3.85 -6.69
CA TYR A 89 5.85 -2.64 -6.35
C TYR A 89 7.06 -2.94 -5.45
N ALA A 90 6.89 -3.78 -4.43
CA ALA A 90 7.96 -4.13 -3.50
C ALA A 90 9.12 -4.87 -4.22
N VAL A 91 8.83 -5.79 -5.14
CA VAL A 91 9.86 -6.44 -5.96
C VAL A 91 10.65 -5.42 -6.76
N GLN A 92 9.96 -4.52 -7.48
CA GLN A 92 10.61 -3.49 -8.29
C GLN A 92 11.47 -2.56 -7.43
N TYR A 93 10.93 -2.14 -6.29
CA TYR A 93 11.63 -1.32 -5.31
C TYR A 93 12.92 -2.00 -4.83
N CYS A 94 12.83 -3.21 -4.29
CA CYS A 94 13.98 -3.95 -3.77
C CYS A 94 15.02 -4.21 -4.85
N GLN A 95 14.62 -4.55 -6.08
CA GLN A 95 15.53 -4.69 -7.21
C GLN A 95 16.26 -3.39 -7.53
N SER A 96 15.56 -2.25 -7.55
CA SER A 96 16.16 -0.94 -7.82
C SER A 96 17.20 -0.51 -6.77
N LYS A 97 17.04 -0.99 -5.52
CA LYS A 97 17.93 -0.71 -4.39
C LYS A 97 19.01 -1.79 -4.18
N GLY A 98 19.03 -2.85 -4.98
CA GLY A 98 19.96 -3.97 -4.82
C GLY A 98 19.66 -4.89 -3.62
N LEU A 99 18.45 -4.81 -3.05
CA LEU A 99 17.97 -5.64 -1.94
C LEU A 99 17.52 -7.03 -2.47
N HIS A 100 18.48 -7.82 -2.96
CA HIS A 100 18.19 -9.06 -3.70
C HIS A 100 17.41 -10.11 -2.89
N LYS A 101 17.67 -10.21 -1.58
CA LYS A 101 16.96 -11.17 -0.72
C LYS A 101 15.48 -10.78 -0.60
N ASP A 102 15.21 -9.53 -0.23
CA ASP A 102 13.84 -9.05 -0.06
C ASP A 102 13.07 -9.08 -1.38
N ALA A 103 13.74 -8.79 -2.50
CA ALA A 103 13.15 -8.94 -3.83
C ALA A 103 12.73 -10.40 -4.11
N SER A 104 13.52 -11.38 -3.69
CA SER A 104 13.19 -12.80 -3.82
C SER A 104 11.99 -13.18 -2.94
N ASP A 105 11.98 -12.73 -1.69
CA ASP A 105 10.89 -13.00 -0.73
C ASP A 105 9.56 -12.39 -1.24
N PHE A 106 9.58 -11.14 -1.71
CA PHE A 106 8.40 -10.52 -2.32
C PHE A 106 7.98 -11.18 -3.64
N GLN A 107 8.92 -11.74 -4.41
CA GLN A 107 8.59 -12.46 -5.63
C GLN A 107 7.84 -13.76 -5.34
N GLU A 108 8.17 -14.46 -4.26
CA GLU A 108 7.42 -15.64 -3.81
C GLU A 108 5.99 -15.27 -3.40
N ILE A 109 5.84 -14.20 -2.60
CA ILE A 109 4.53 -13.68 -2.20
C ILE A 109 3.70 -13.29 -3.44
N LEU A 110 4.31 -12.61 -4.41
CA LEU A 110 3.66 -12.22 -5.66
C LEU A 110 3.16 -13.44 -6.44
N ASN A 111 3.99 -14.48 -6.57
CA ASN A 111 3.61 -15.70 -7.28
C ASN A 111 2.42 -16.40 -6.61
N ASN A 112 2.44 -16.49 -5.27
CA ASN A 112 1.34 -17.06 -4.50
C ASN A 112 0.06 -16.23 -4.66
N ALA A 113 0.16 -14.91 -4.61
CA ALA A 113 -0.99 -14.02 -4.76
C ALA A 113 -1.62 -14.10 -6.16
N ARG A 114 -0.79 -14.17 -7.22
CA ARG A 114 -1.27 -14.40 -8.61
C ARG A 114 -1.99 -15.74 -8.74
N PHE A 115 -1.43 -16.80 -8.16
CA PHE A 115 -2.09 -18.11 -8.15
C PHE A 115 -3.45 -18.06 -7.45
N GLN A 116 -3.55 -17.38 -6.29
CA GLN A 116 -4.84 -17.22 -5.61
C GLN A 116 -5.83 -16.37 -6.41
N LEU A 117 -5.35 -15.31 -7.07
CA LEU A 117 -6.19 -14.48 -7.93
C LEU A 117 -6.76 -15.28 -9.09
N ASP A 118 -5.93 -16.06 -9.79
CA ASP A 118 -6.36 -16.94 -10.87
C ASP A 118 -7.37 -17.97 -10.39
N LYS A 119 -7.18 -18.54 -9.20
CA LYS A 119 -8.14 -19.46 -8.60
C LYS A 119 -9.49 -18.78 -8.35
N CYS A 120 -9.49 -17.55 -7.81
CA CYS A 120 -10.72 -16.80 -7.56
C CYS A 120 -11.44 -16.41 -8.86
N TRP A 121 -10.69 -16.11 -9.93
CA TRP A 121 -11.24 -15.67 -11.20
C TRP A 121 -11.88 -16.77 -12.03
N ASN A 122 -11.44 -18.02 -11.84
CA ASN A 122 -11.90 -19.20 -12.59
C ASN A 122 -12.97 -20.04 -11.86
N LEU A 123 -13.47 -19.58 -10.71
CA LEU A 123 -14.61 -20.16 -9.97
C LEU A 123 -15.93 -19.56 -10.45
#